data_AF-A0AAV0Y657-F1
#
_entry.id   AF-A0AAV0Y657-F1
#
_cell.length_a   1.000
_cell.length_b   1.000
_cell.length_c   1.000
_cell.angle_alpha   90.00
_cell.angle_beta   90.00
_cell.angle_gamma   90.00
#
_symmetry.space_group_name_H-M   'P 1'
#
loop_
_entity.id
_entity.type
_entity.pdbx_description
1 polymer ?
#
loop_
_entity_poly.entity_id
_entity_poly.type
_entity_poly.pdbx_seq_one_letter_code
_entity_poly.pdbx_strand_id
1 'polypeptide(L)'
;MLNDYTNNGHIVKFNENPLAILVVTPIMQRAHTLAFSKDIAFVDSTSSCDTQSHSVTFMLTSCGIGAVPLGMFITKGQTTDDYKAAFTLLKDSVPCSFGGHGFPKQFIIDDSEAERQALRAIWPESSIFLCRFHVLQSVWRWLWDSKHDIRNEDRKLLFKLFQTILNASNNSSASEAYSIAIEVWCLAFRDASVHGNQTNNFSEVNVRIFKDIVLSRNKAYNAVALVDFFCTSLEEYYLRRLRTFVNSRNDTARLLFQDQLKRYINKNAIEKLPNNLFKVPSETNSGFYEVDVTYECCNCSKRNLGAFCNHQAAVYHHFNTSMPNLPAITVNCRLLLAKLAFGEHVPDKLFYMPLVCKSDSDKINESLNEATPGNYEKNEPSCCKIPTTLTNQALEVDSNSNSEYYAEQIQELFKSNLERYTSSTSVSVLSKCLDRLKKVKSAASWESFMSTAGSNISLRHRTRATIRVQPTAINRRKLGITRGSKRLPLGRPLNADINRKRKEKNLGENVQKNVPNAKSRGTGH
;
A
#
# COMPACT_ATOMS: atom_id res chain seq x y z
N MET A 1 0.83 -33.58 3.97
CA MET A 1 0.73 -32.19 4.44
C MET A 1 2.07 -31.45 4.43
N LEU A 2 3.04 -31.73 5.31
CA LEU A 2 4.36 -31.04 5.27
C LEU A 2 5.11 -31.24 3.93
N ASN A 3 5.01 -32.44 3.34
CA ASN A 3 5.57 -32.73 2.02
C ASN A 3 4.90 -31.93 0.88
N ASP A 4 3.61 -31.60 1.00
CA ASP A 4 2.89 -30.84 -0.04
C ASP A 4 3.33 -29.37 -0.05
N TYR A 5 3.58 -28.79 1.12
CA TYR A 5 4.10 -27.42 1.23
C TYR A 5 5.53 -27.32 0.69
N THR A 6 6.38 -28.29 1.01
CA THR A 6 7.77 -28.33 0.49
C THR A 6 7.81 -28.58 -1.02
N ASN A 7 6.93 -29.43 -1.56
CA ASN A 7 6.78 -29.60 -3.01
C ASN A 7 6.37 -28.29 -3.73
N ASN A 8 5.61 -27.43 -3.05
CA ASN A 8 5.24 -26.09 -3.54
C ASN A 8 6.29 -25.02 -3.22
N GLY A 9 7.48 -25.41 -2.73
CA GLY A 9 8.60 -24.52 -2.44
C GLY A 9 8.46 -23.72 -1.15
N HIS A 10 7.50 -24.02 -0.28
CA HIS A 10 7.39 -23.41 1.05
C HIS A 10 8.30 -24.12 2.05
N ILE A 11 8.90 -23.36 2.96
CA ILE A 11 9.60 -23.92 4.12
C ILE A 11 8.65 -23.84 5.31
N VAL A 12 8.26 -25.00 5.83
CA VAL A 12 7.48 -25.12 7.07
C VAL A 12 8.28 -25.97 8.04
N LYS A 13 8.64 -25.39 9.19
CA LYS A 13 9.36 -26.09 10.27
C LYS A 13 8.63 -25.88 11.57
N PHE A 14 8.80 -26.79 12.51
CA PHE A 14 8.22 -26.63 13.83
C PHE A 14 9.14 -27.20 14.91
N ASN A 15 8.96 -26.68 16.11
CA ASN A 15 9.44 -27.23 17.37
C ASN A 15 8.22 -27.46 18.26
N GLU A 16 8.19 -28.54 19.03
CA GLU A 16 7.06 -28.86 19.92
C GLU A 16 7.21 -28.23 21.31
N ASN A 17 8.44 -28.02 21.79
CA ASN A 17 8.71 -27.56 23.15
C ASN A 17 9.79 -26.45 23.20
N PRO A 18 9.39 -25.17 23.40
CA PRO A 18 8.01 -24.68 23.32
C PRO A 18 7.48 -24.79 21.89
N LEU A 19 6.14 -24.88 21.75
CA LEU A 19 5.51 -24.97 20.43
C LEU A 19 5.80 -23.70 19.62
N ALA A 20 6.55 -23.86 18.55
CA ALA A 20 6.88 -22.83 17.59
C ALA A 20 6.78 -23.40 16.16
N ILE A 21 6.09 -22.70 15.28
CA ILE A 21 5.96 -23.07 13.86
C ILE A 21 6.48 -21.90 13.03
N LEU A 22 7.41 -22.19 12.14
CA LEU A 22 7.90 -21.29 11.12
C LEU A 22 7.22 -21.59 9.78
N VAL A 23 6.79 -20.53 9.10
CA VAL A 23 6.40 -20.58 7.68
C VAL A 23 7.20 -19.53 6.90
N VAL A 24 7.89 -19.98 5.85
CA VAL A 24 8.59 -19.12 4.87
C VAL A 24 8.13 -19.50 3.46
N THR A 25 7.33 -18.64 2.84
CA THR A 25 6.84 -18.85 1.47
C THR A 25 7.92 -18.53 0.43
N PRO A 26 7.73 -18.91 -0.85
CA PRO A 26 8.65 -18.52 -1.92
C PRO A 26 8.86 -16.99 -2.02
N ILE A 27 7.82 -16.17 -1.82
CA ILE A 27 7.99 -14.71 -1.74
C ILE A 27 8.90 -14.33 -0.57
N MET A 28 8.70 -14.90 0.62
CA MET A 28 9.50 -14.58 1.81
C MET A 28 10.97 -14.96 1.64
N GLN A 29 11.23 -16.14 1.06
CA GLN A 29 12.59 -16.58 0.72
C GLN A 29 13.27 -15.57 -0.21
N ARG A 30 12.57 -15.11 -1.25
CA ARG A 30 13.09 -14.07 -2.15
C ARG A 30 13.19 -12.70 -1.48
N ALA A 31 12.33 -12.38 -0.51
CA ALA A 31 12.38 -11.12 0.23
C ALA A 31 13.69 -10.98 1.04
N HIS A 32 14.26 -12.10 1.50
CA HIS A 32 15.61 -12.09 2.09
C HIS A 32 16.72 -11.68 1.11
N THR A 33 16.48 -11.67 -0.21
CA THR A 33 17.48 -11.17 -1.18
C THR A 33 17.43 -9.66 -1.39
N LEU A 34 16.42 -8.98 -0.83
CA LEU A 34 16.28 -7.53 -0.95
C LEU A 34 17.41 -6.82 -0.21
N ALA A 35 18.01 -5.82 -0.85
CA ALA A 35 19.11 -5.05 -0.26
C ALA A 35 18.76 -4.47 1.11
N PHE A 36 17.53 -4.00 1.29
CA PHE A 36 17.07 -3.40 2.55
C PHE A 36 16.85 -4.42 3.68
N SER A 37 16.72 -5.71 3.35
CA SER A 37 16.54 -6.76 4.36
C SER A 37 17.75 -6.92 5.28
N LYS A 38 18.95 -6.55 4.81
CA LYS A 38 20.17 -6.54 5.63
C LYS A 38 20.30 -5.29 6.50
N ASP A 39 19.54 -4.24 6.22
CA ASP A 39 19.62 -2.98 6.96
C ASP A 39 18.61 -2.97 8.10
N ILE A 40 17.32 -3.18 7.80
CA ILE A 40 16.24 -3.10 8.79
C ILE A 40 15.24 -4.26 8.62
N ALA A 41 14.94 -4.91 9.74
CA ALA A 41 13.82 -5.82 9.88
C ALA A 41 12.85 -5.33 10.97
N PHE A 42 11.54 -5.42 10.68
CA PHE A 42 10.48 -5.08 11.62
C PHE A 42 9.89 -6.36 12.20
N VAL A 43 9.68 -6.41 13.51
CA VAL A 43 9.02 -7.54 14.16
C VAL A 43 7.77 -7.04 14.88
N ASP A 44 6.65 -7.71 14.67
CA ASP A 44 5.38 -7.37 15.29
C ASP A 44 4.57 -8.64 15.56
N SER A 45 3.97 -8.70 16.75
CA SER A 45 3.35 -9.90 17.30
C SER A 45 1.87 -9.63 17.61
N THR A 46 0.99 -10.55 17.22
CA THR A 46 -0.44 -10.43 17.48
C THR A 46 -1.05 -11.73 17.97
N SER A 47 -1.87 -11.66 19.01
CA SER A 47 -2.56 -12.82 19.59
C SER A 47 -4.01 -12.93 19.11
N SER A 48 -4.68 -14.00 19.55
CA SER A 48 -6.11 -14.27 19.30
C SER A 48 -6.44 -14.53 17.81
N CYS A 49 -5.49 -15.09 17.05
CA CYS A 49 -5.69 -15.41 15.63
C CYS A 49 -6.42 -16.75 15.41
N ASP A 50 -6.49 -17.59 16.45
CA ASP A 50 -7.16 -18.88 16.43
C ASP A 50 -7.96 -19.13 17.73
N THR A 51 -8.50 -20.35 17.86
CA THR A 51 -9.29 -20.80 19.02
C THR A 51 -8.44 -20.99 20.28
N GLN A 52 -7.17 -21.38 20.14
CA GLN A 52 -6.25 -21.63 21.25
C GLN A 52 -5.46 -20.37 21.68
N SER A 53 -5.69 -19.24 21.01
CA SER A 53 -5.06 -17.94 21.29
C SER A 53 -3.54 -17.94 21.13
N HIS A 54 -3.02 -18.69 20.16
CA HIS A 54 -1.62 -18.62 19.75
C HIS A 54 -1.23 -17.18 19.37
N SER A 55 0.05 -16.88 19.57
CA SER A 55 0.65 -15.66 19.05
C SER A 55 1.12 -15.89 17.61
N VAL A 56 0.83 -14.94 16.74
CA VAL A 56 1.33 -14.88 15.37
C VAL A 56 2.28 -13.70 15.27
N THR A 57 3.53 -13.98 14.93
CA THR A 57 4.58 -12.96 14.80
C THR A 57 5.01 -12.84 13.35
N PHE A 58 5.15 -11.60 12.89
CA PHE A 58 5.59 -11.26 11.55
C PHE A 58 6.97 -10.65 11.63
N MET A 59 7.92 -11.16 10.84
CA MET A 59 9.16 -10.45 10.54
C MET A 59 9.06 -9.88 9.13
N LEU A 60 9.30 -8.59 8.96
CA LEU A 60 9.06 -7.84 7.72
C LEU A 60 10.29 -7.04 7.32
N THR A 61 10.42 -6.73 6.04
CA THR A 61 11.36 -5.72 5.53
C THR A 61 10.67 -4.74 4.59
N SER A 62 11.21 -3.53 4.44
CA SER A 62 10.70 -2.52 3.50
C SER A 62 11.09 -2.85 2.06
N CYS A 63 10.25 -2.42 1.13
CA CYS A 63 10.46 -2.47 -0.30
C CYS A 63 9.71 -1.31 -0.97
N GLY A 64 9.96 -1.05 -2.26
CA GLY A 64 9.36 0.06 -3.00
C GLY A 64 7.82 0.05 -3.15
N ILE A 65 7.11 -0.92 -2.55
CA ILE A 65 5.64 -1.00 -2.49
C ILE A 65 5.07 -1.12 -1.06
N GLY A 66 5.91 -0.93 -0.04
CA GLY A 66 5.58 -1.04 1.38
C GLY A 66 6.45 -2.07 2.09
N ALA A 67 5.88 -2.94 2.92
CA ALA A 67 6.64 -4.03 3.54
C ALA A 67 6.21 -5.40 3.02
N VAL A 68 7.18 -6.30 2.95
CA VAL A 68 6.98 -7.71 2.62
C VAL A 68 7.50 -8.58 3.77
N PRO A 69 6.87 -9.74 4.04
CA PRO A 69 7.33 -10.65 5.07
C PRO A 69 8.63 -11.34 4.69
N LEU A 70 9.48 -11.54 5.70
CA LEU A 70 10.68 -12.36 5.71
C LEU A 70 10.39 -13.74 6.35
N GLY A 71 9.51 -13.78 7.34
CA GLY A 71 9.09 -15.02 7.98
C GLY A 71 7.87 -14.80 8.84
N MET A 72 7.11 -15.88 9.04
CA MET A 72 5.94 -15.89 9.90
C MET A 72 6.05 -16.99 10.95
N PHE A 73 5.69 -16.64 12.17
CA PHE A 73 5.83 -17.53 13.31
C PHE A 73 4.49 -17.71 14.00
N ILE A 74 4.18 -18.94 14.40
CA ILE A 74 3.09 -19.25 15.31
C ILE A 74 3.71 -19.83 16.57
N THR A 75 3.45 -19.21 17.72
CA THR A 75 3.93 -19.67 19.02
C THR A 75 2.80 -19.84 20.00
N LYS A 76 2.99 -20.71 21.00
CA LYS A 76 2.01 -20.91 22.08
C LYS A 76 1.72 -19.63 22.85
N GLY A 77 2.77 -18.85 23.13
CA GLY A 77 2.68 -17.59 23.85
C GLY A 77 3.62 -16.52 23.29
N GLN A 78 3.86 -15.50 24.10
CA GLN A 78 4.74 -14.36 23.81
C GLN A 78 5.88 -14.29 24.84
N THR A 79 6.37 -15.44 25.29
CA THR A 79 7.51 -15.51 26.23
C THR A 79 8.84 -15.46 25.48
N THR A 80 9.93 -15.16 26.20
CA THR A 80 11.28 -15.14 25.62
C THR A 80 11.63 -16.49 24.98
N ASP A 81 11.26 -17.60 25.60
CA ASP A 81 11.57 -18.95 25.10
C ASP A 81 10.73 -19.30 23.87
N ASP A 82 9.46 -18.89 23.82
CA ASP A 82 8.61 -19.03 22.63
C ASP A 82 9.25 -18.34 21.42
N TYR A 83 9.68 -17.09 21.59
CA TYR A 83 10.33 -16.31 20.54
C TYR A 83 11.69 -16.88 20.14
N LYS A 84 12.50 -17.32 21.10
CA LYS A 84 13.80 -17.96 20.80
C LYS A 84 13.60 -19.21 19.95
N ALA A 85 12.66 -20.08 20.30
CA ALA A 85 12.35 -21.26 19.51
C ALA A 85 11.93 -20.88 18.09
N ALA A 86 11.01 -19.93 17.95
CA ALA A 86 10.54 -19.45 16.65
C ALA A 86 11.66 -18.84 15.78
N PHE A 87 12.47 -17.96 16.35
CA PHE A 87 13.54 -17.27 15.62
C PHE A 87 14.71 -18.20 15.28
N THR A 88 15.02 -19.18 16.13
CA THR A 88 16.00 -20.23 15.83
C THR A 88 15.57 -21.02 14.59
N LEU A 89 14.29 -21.39 14.49
CA LEU A 89 13.78 -22.07 13.29
C LEU A 89 14.07 -21.27 12.02
N LEU A 90 13.89 -19.94 12.02
CA LEU A 90 14.18 -19.11 10.84
C LEU A 90 15.67 -19.08 10.52
N LYS A 91 16.51 -18.86 11.55
CA LYS A 91 17.96 -18.80 11.41
C LYS A 91 18.51 -20.08 10.77
N ASP A 92 18.04 -21.24 11.22
CA ASP A 92 18.48 -22.54 10.73
C ASP A 92 17.91 -22.88 9.34
N SER A 93 16.70 -22.41 9.05
CA SER A 93 15.99 -22.73 7.80
C SER A 93 16.40 -21.84 6.62
N VAL A 94 16.92 -20.64 6.89
CA VAL A 94 17.31 -19.66 5.87
C VAL A 94 18.74 -19.16 6.17
N PRO A 95 19.77 -20.00 5.95
CA PRO A 95 21.14 -19.67 6.32
C PRO A 95 21.72 -18.48 5.54
N CYS A 96 21.27 -18.24 4.30
CA CYS A 96 21.62 -17.05 3.51
C CYS A 96 20.60 -15.90 3.68
N SER A 97 20.03 -15.74 4.88
CA SER A 97 19.04 -14.70 5.17
C SER A 97 19.64 -13.29 5.18
N PHE A 98 18.77 -12.28 5.05
CA PHE A 98 19.09 -10.86 5.18
C PHE A 98 20.20 -10.39 4.23
N GLY A 99 20.01 -10.63 2.93
CA GLY A 99 20.99 -10.32 1.89
C GLY A 99 22.27 -11.13 2.01
N GLY A 100 22.18 -12.37 2.53
CA GLY A 100 23.33 -13.25 2.75
C GLY A 100 24.20 -12.91 3.96
N HIS A 101 23.81 -11.92 4.78
CA HIS A 101 24.57 -11.54 5.98
C HIS A 101 24.19 -12.38 7.21
N GLY A 102 23.05 -13.08 7.18
CA GLY A 102 22.55 -13.89 8.30
C GLY A 102 21.86 -13.09 9.40
N PHE A 103 22.02 -11.77 9.43
CA PHE A 103 21.36 -10.85 10.35
C PHE A 103 21.14 -9.46 9.69
N PRO A 104 20.11 -8.71 10.08
CA PRO A 104 19.98 -7.30 9.73
C PRO A 104 20.82 -6.41 10.65
N LYS A 105 21.22 -5.22 10.21
CA LYS A 105 21.91 -4.26 11.09
C LYS A 105 21.04 -3.85 12.28
N GLN A 106 19.73 -3.70 12.04
CA GLN A 106 18.80 -3.21 13.05
C GLN A 106 17.45 -3.95 13.02
N PHE A 107 16.91 -4.21 14.20
CA PHE A 107 15.52 -4.60 14.40
C PHE A 107 14.70 -3.43 14.94
N ILE A 108 13.45 -3.34 14.49
CA ILE A 108 12.44 -2.41 15.02
C ILE A 108 11.26 -3.22 15.54
N ILE A 109 11.01 -3.15 16.84
CA ILE A 109 10.07 -4.04 17.55
C ILE A 109 9.05 -3.27 18.40
N ASP A 110 7.94 -3.90 18.80
CA ASP A 110 7.10 -3.33 19.86
C ASP A 110 7.83 -3.31 21.21
N ASP A 111 7.26 -2.62 22.22
CA ASP A 111 7.78 -2.66 23.59
C ASP A 111 7.46 -4.00 24.26
N SER A 112 8.20 -5.02 23.82
CA SER A 112 8.18 -6.37 24.37
C SER A 112 9.58 -6.75 24.82
N GLU A 113 9.77 -6.86 26.13
CA GLU A 113 11.03 -7.31 26.72
C GLU A 113 11.35 -8.76 26.30
N ALA A 114 10.33 -9.61 26.19
CA ALA A 114 10.49 -10.99 25.73
C ALA A 114 11.01 -11.07 24.29
N GLU A 115 10.43 -10.30 23.38
CA GLU A 115 10.86 -10.23 21.97
C GLU A 115 12.29 -9.67 21.87
N ARG A 116 12.59 -8.62 22.65
CA ARG A 116 13.91 -8.00 22.73
C ARG A 116 14.99 -8.98 23.20
N GLN A 117 14.73 -9.73 24.26
CA GLN A 117 15.67 -10.71 24.80
C GLN A 117 15.91 -11.86 23.82
N ALA A 118 14.86 -12.33 23.14
CA ALA A 118 14.98 -13.37 22.13
C ALA A 118 15.82 -12.91 20.94
N LEU A 119 15.57 -11.72 20.41
CA LEU A 119 16.36 -11.15 19.31
C LEU A 119 17.84 -10.97 19.69
N ARG A 120 18.14 -10.46 20.90
CA ARG A 120 19.52 -10.33 21.39
C ARG A 120 20.24 -11.68 21.47
N ALA A 121 19.51 -12.73 21.84
CA ALA A 121 20.09 -14.07 21.97
C ALA A 121 20.36 -14.72 20.60
N ILE A 122 19.48 -14.53 19.61
CA ILE A 122 19.58 -15.18 18.30
C ILE A 122 20.46 -14.40 17.32
N TRP A 123 20.41 -13.07 17.36
CA TRP A 123 21.17 -12.15 16.51
C TRP A 123 21.83 -11.04 17.34
N PRO A 124 22.87 -11.36 18.14
CA PRO A 124 23.55 -10.40 19.01
C PRO A 124 24.24 -9.25 18.25
N GLU A 125 24.51 -9.42 16.96
CA GLU A 125 25.15 -8.43 16.09
C GLU A 125 24.20 -7.30 15.68
N SER A 126 22.89 -7.52 15.80
CA SER A 126 21.86 -6.56 15.44
C SER A 126 21.57 -5.58 16.58
N SER A 127 21.51 -4.29 16.26
CA SER A 127 20.95 -3.29 17.19
C SER A 127 19.43 -3.42 17.25
N ILE A 128 18.82 -3.21 18.42
CA ILE A 128 17.37 -3.35 18.59
C ILE A 128 16.79 -2.02 19.06
N PHE A 129 15.82 -1.51 18.31
CA PHE A 129 15.09 -0.30 18.61
C PHE A 129 13.62 -0.63 18.79
N LEU A 130 12.94 0.13 19.67
CA LEU A 130 11.50 0.02 19.83
C LEU A 130 10.76 0.45 18.56
N CYS A 131 9.45 0.52 18.56
CA CYS A 131 8.65 1.01 17.45
C CYS A 131 8.19 2.43 17.77
N ARG A 132 8.55 3.44 16.96
CA ARG A 132 8.21 4.85 17.24
C ARG A 132 6.70 5.05 17.39
N PHE A 133 5.92 4.36 16.57
CA PHE A 133 4.47 4.41 16.61
C PHE A 133 3.91 3.86 17.92
N HIS A 134 4.37 2.69 18.37
CA HIS A 134 3.92 2.11 19.62
C HIS A 134 4.35 2.93 20.82
N VAL A 135 5.56 3.51 20.80
CA VAL A 135 6.01 4.48 21.80
C VAL A 135 5.06 5.68 21.85
N LEU A 136 4.78 6.33 20.71
CA LEU A 136 3.84 7.46 20.65
C LEU A 136 2.41 7.06 21.10
N GLN A 137 1.93 5.88 20.72
CA GLN A 137 0.63 5.41 21.19
C GLN A 137 0.63 5.18 22.71
N SER A 138 1.69 4.59 23.26
CA SER A 138 1.83 4.36 24.70
C SER A 138 1.89 5.67 25.45
N VAL A 139 2.63 6.68 24.97
CA VAL A 139 2.61 8.03 25.55
C VAL A 139 1.22 8.66 25.49
N TRP A 140 0.53 8.59 24.35
CA TRP A 140 -0.83 9.14 24.26
C TRP A 140 -1.82 8.41 25.19
N ARG A 141 -1.68 7.09 25.34
CA ARG A 141 -2.49 6.31 26.30
C ARG A 141 -2.17 6.71 27.74
N TRP A 142 -0.89 6.87 28.07
CA TRP A 142 -0.41 7.29 29.38
C TRP A 142 -0.97 8.65 29.77
N LEU A 143 -0.94 9.62 28.86
CA LEU A 143 -1.53 10.96 29.05
C LEU A 143 -3.06 10.93 29.28
N TRP A 144 -3.74 9.89 28.83
CA TRP A 144 -5.19 9.69 29.00
C TRP A 144 -5.56 8.74 30.15
N ASP A 145 -4.57 8.14 30.82
CA ASP A 145 -4.83 7.29 31.98
C ASP A 145 -5.15 8.18 33.18
N SER A 146 -6.32 7.96 33.78
CA SER A 146 -6.82 8.73 34.92
C SER A 146 -5.91 8.65 36.13
N LYS A 147 -5.05 7.62 36.23
CA LYS A 147 -4.10 7.46 37.32
C LYS A 147 -3.03 8.54 37.38
N HIS A 148 -2.75 9.22 36.26
CA HIS A 148 -1.68 10.22 36.17
C HIS A 148 -2.19 11.66 36.31
N ASP A 149 -3.50 11.86 36.48
CA ASP A 149 -4.15 13.15 36.72
C ASP A 149 -3.74 14.29 35.76
N ILE A 150 -3.49 13.96 34.49
CA ILE A 150 -3.12 14.95 33.48
C ILE A 150 -4.37 15.68 33.00
N ARG A 151 -4.41 17.01 33.16
CA ARG A 151 -5.51 17.85 32.67
C ARG A 151 -5.69 17.71 31.16
N ASN A 152 -6.94 17.72 30.68
CA ASN A 152 -7.25 17.53 29.26
C ASN A 152 -6.53 18.54 28.34
N GLU A 153 -6.39 19.79 28.79
CA GLU A 153 -5.74 20.88 28.05
C GLU A 153 -4.24 20.66 27.83
N ASP A 154 -3.57 20.01 28.79
CA ASP A 154 -2.12 19.82 28.76
C ASP A 154 -1.68 18.66 27.86
N ARG A 155 -2.57 17.67 27.63
CA ARG A 155 -2.21 16.41 26.93
C ARG A 155 -1.64 16.64 25.54
N LYS A 156 -2.23 17.57 24.77
CA LYS A 156 -1.74 17.92 23.42
C LYS A 156 -0.34 18.55 23.45
N LEU A 157 -0.13 19.45 24.41
CA LEU A 157 1.15 20.13 24.59
C LEU A 157 2.24 19.12 24.96
N LEU A 158 1.98 18.29 25.97
CA LEU A 158 2.88 17.23 26.45
C LEU A 158 3.22 16.24 25.33
N PHE A 159 2.22 15.82 24.55
CA PHE A 159 2.44 14.94 23.41
C PHE A 159 3.32 15.59 22.32
N LYS A 160 3.13 16.89 22.05
CA LYS A 160 3.92 17.63 21.06
C LYS A 160 5.37 17.83 21.51
N LEU A 161 5.60 18.09 22.80
CA LEU A 161 6.94 18.15 23.38
C LEU A 161 7.67 16.81 23.19
N PHE A 162 7.01 15.71 23.55
CA PHE A 162 7.57 14.36 23.35
C PHE A 162 7.83 14.03 21.87
N GLN A 163 6.95 14.45 20.95
CA GLN A 163 7.20 14.32 19.51
C GLN A 163 8.43 15.12 19.04
N THR A 164 8.70 16.27 19.66
CA THR A 164 9.85 17.12 19.31
C THR A 164 11.15 16.43 19.70
N ILE A 165 11.21 15.81 20.89
CA ILE A 165 12.34 14.99 21.33
C ILE A 165 12.59 13.82 20.36
N LEU A 166 11.53 13.10 19.98
CA LEU A 166 11.63 11.95 19.06
C LEU A 166 11.98 12.31 17.60
N ASN A 167 11.90 13.59 17.23
CA ASN A 167 12.19 14.10 15.89
C ASN A 167 13.51 14.88 15.82
N ALA A 168 14.23 15.01 16.93
CA ALA A 168 15.50 15.70 16.94
C ALA A 168 16.49 15.03 15.99
N SER A 169 17.26 15.84 15.27
CA SER A 169 18.16 15.38 14.20
C SER A 169 19.48 14.81 14.73
N ASN A 170 19.87 15.17 15.96
CA ASN A 170 21.10 14.72 16.62
C ASN A 170 20.98 14.76 18.15
N ASN A 171 21.94 14.13 18.84
CA ASN A 171 21.92 14.00 20.30
C ASN A 171 21.91 15.34 21.04
N SER A 172 22.60 16.37 20.53
CA SER A 172 22.61 17.70 21.17
C SER A 172 21.25 18.39 21.07
N SER A 173 20.63 18.42 19.89
CA SER A 173 19.28 18.96 19.69
C SER A 173 18.21 18.15 20.44
N ALA A 174 18.39 16.83 20.52
CA ALA A 174 17.56 15.96 21.33
C ALA A 174 17.74 16.27 22.81
N SER A 175 18.97 16.50 23.27
CA SER A 175 19.29 16.86 24.64
C SER A 175 18.75 18.25 24.99
N GLU A 176 18.74 19.21 24.07
CA GLU A 176 18.19 20.55 24.28
C GLU A 176 16.65 20.50 24.33
N ALA A 177 16.02 19.81 23.37
CA ALA A 177 14.58 19.53 23.41
C ALA A 177 14.18 18.71 24.65
N TYR A 178 15.06 17.79 25.07
CA TYR A 178 14.94 17.01 26.29
C TYR A 178 15.13 17.88 27.52
N SER A 179 16.05 18.83 27.56
CA SER A 179 16.22 19.78 28.67
C SER A 179 15.00 20.67 28.85
N ILE A 180 14.41 21.15 27.74
CA ILE A 180 13.12 21.87 27.74
C ILE A 180 11.98 20.97 28.23
N ALA A 181 12.04 19.67 27.94
CA ALA A 181 11.05 18.70 28.40
C ALA A 181 11.33 18.13 29.79
N ILE A 182 12.57 18.18 30.31
CA ILE A 182 13.00 17.68 31.63
C ILE A 182 12.39 18.52 32.75
N GLU A 183 12.12 19.82 32.53
CA GLU A 183 11.26 20.58 33.43
C GLU A 183 9.87 19.92 33.59
N VAL A 184 9.49 18.96 32.74
CA VAL A 184 8.17 18.31 32.66
C VAL A 184 8.22 16.77 32.42
N TRP A 185 9.33 16.07 32.71
CA TRP A 185 9.47 14.59 32.80
C TRP A 185 9.83 13.73 31.55
N CYS A 186 10.48 12.60 31.88
CA CYS A 186 11.48 11.85 31.10
C CYS A 186 11.01 10.63 30.25
N LEU A 187 11.96 10.19 29.39
CA LEU A 187 12.20 8.86 28.78
C LEU A 187 11.61 8.56 27.38
N ALA A 188 12.37 8.87 26.31
CA ALA A 188 12.60 7.99 25.13
C ALA A 188 13.38 8.72 23.99
N PHE A 189 14.55 8.19 23.59
CA PHE A 189 15.47 8.77 22.59
C PHE A 189 15.63 7.90 21.32
N ARG A 190 15.90 8.49 20.13
CA ARG A 190 16.26 7.83 18.84
C ARG A 190 17.04 8.73 17.85
N ASP A 191 17.81 8.14 16.93
CA ASP A 191 18.66 8.82 15.92
C ASP A 191 18.09 8.91 14.48
N ALA A 192 18.88 9.47 13.54
CA ALA A 192 18.52 9.72 12.15
C ALA A 192 18.33 8.47 11.27
N SER A 193 18.81 7.29 11.70
CA SER A 193 18.75 6.04 10.89
C SER A 193 17.33 5.44 10.78
N VAL A 194 16.38 5.92 11.60
CA VAL A 194 14.98 5.44 11.67
C VAL A 194 13.94 6.44 11.12
N HIS A 195 14.37 7.52 10.47
CA HIS A 195 13.49 8.58 9.95
C HIS A 195 12.79 8.22 8.63
N GLY A 196 11.45 8.17 8.62
CA GLY A 196 10.63 7.81 7.45
C GLY A 196 10.14 6.36 7.43
N ASN A 197 10.71 5.50 8.27
CA ASN A 197 10.28 4.13 8.51
C ASN A 197 9.25 4.06 9.65
N GLN A 198 8.10 4.71 9.46
CA GLN A 198 6.99 4.66 10.42
C GLN A 198 6.29 3.29 10.32
N THR A 199 6.64 2.37 11.21
CA THR A 199 6.06 1.01 11.39
C THR A 199 4.54 0.91 11.23
N ASN A 200 3.79 1.94 11.66
CA ASN A 200 2.33 2.05 11.57
C ASN A 200 1.75 1.57 10.23
N ASN A 201 2.21 2.11 9.09
CA ASN A 201 1.53 1.83 7.83
C ASN A 201 1.89 0.46 7.25
N PHE A 202 2.90 -0.22 7.80
CA PHE A 202 3.39 -1.46 7.21
C PHE A 202 2.99 -2.67 8.05
N SER A 203 3.27 -2.67 9.35
CA SER A 203 2.90 -3.82 10.21
C SER A 203 1.38 -3.85 10.47
N GLU A 204 0.74 -2.72 10.80
CA GLU A 204 -0.71 -2.68 11.04
C GLU A 204 -1.49 -3.02 9.76
N VAL A 205 -1.04 -2.54 8.60
CA VAL A 205 -1.66 -2.89 7.31
C VAL A 205 -1.52 -4.38 7.04
N ASN A 206 -0.38 -5.00 7.33
CA ASN A 206 -0.21 -6.44 7.18
C ASN A 206 -1.06 -7.25 8.17
N VAL A 207 -1.16 -6.83 9.42
CA VAL A 207 -2.08 -7.42 10.40
C VAL A 207 -3.54 -7.27 9.96
N ARG A 208 -3.92 -6.13 9.35
CA ARG A 208 -5.26 -5.90 8.81
C ARG A 208 -5.52 -6.70 7.55
N ILE A 209 -4.55 -6.82 6.63
CA ILE A 209 -4.63 -7.71 5.46
C ILE A 209 -4.87 -9.14 5.95
N PHE A 210 -4.08 -9.60 6.93
CA PHE A 210 -4.24 -10.94 7.46
C PHE A 210 -5.60 -11.13 8.13
N LYS A 211 -6.01 -10.24 9.04
CA LYS A 211 -7.29 -10.38 9.75
C LYS A 211 -8.52 -10.14 8.86
N ASP A 212 -8.48 -9.18 7.93
CA ASP A 212 -9.65 -8.76 7.16
C ASP A 212 -9.75 -9.49 5.81
N ILE A 213 -8.63 -9.79 5.15
CA ILE A 213 -8.60 -10.39 3.81
C ILE A 213 -8.39 -11.90 3.91
N VAL A 214 -7.35 -12.34 4.63
CA VAL A 214 -6.99 -13.76 4.70
C VAL A 214 -7.94 -14.52 5.62
N LEU A 215 -8.15 -14.02 6.84
CA LEU A 215 -9.04 -14.66 7.81
C LEU A 215 -10.51 -14.25 7.68
N SER A 216 -10.82 -13.21 6.90
CA SER A 216 -12.19 -12.65 6.80
C SER A 216 -12.83 -12.34 8.17
N ARG A 217 -12.01 -11.94 9.15
CA ARG A 217 -12.35 -11.74 10.57
C ARG A 217 -12.91 -12.97 11.29
N ASN A 218 -12.71 -14.16 10.74
CA ASN A 218 -12.99 -15.41 11.42
C ASN A 218 -11.75 -15.90 12.17
N LYS A 219 -11.93 -16.52 13.34
CA LYS A 219 -10.82 -17.20 14.00
C LYS A 219 -10.54 -18.49 13.22
N ALA A 220 -9.27 -18.75 12.90
CA ALA A 220 -8.91 -20.04 12.34
C ALA A 220 -9.22 -21.15 13.36
N TYR A 221 -9.68 -22.31 12.88
CA TYR A 221 -10.11 -23.41 13.75
C TYR A 221 -8.95 -24.00 14.56
N ASN A 222 -7.73 -24.04 14.00
CA ASN A 222 -6.50 -24.52 14.63
C ASN A 222 -5.23 -23.98 13.92
N ALA A 223 -4.05 -24.24 14.48
CA ALA A 223 -2.76 -23.77 13.93
C ALA A 223 -2.44 -24.36 12.54
N VAL A 224 -2.88 -25.57 12.22
CA VAL A 224 -2.68 -26.19 10.90
C VAL A 224 -3.43 -25.41 9.82
N ALA A 225 -4.66 -24.96 10.10
CA ALA A 225 -5.41 -24.10 9.19
C ALA A 225 -4.75 -22.72 8.99
N LEU A 226 -4.07 -22.17 10.01
CA LEU A 226 -3.28 -20.95 9.85
C LEU A 226 -2.12 -21.15 8.88
N VAL A 227 -1.40 -22.28 8.98
CA VAL A 227 -0.32 -22.64 8.05
C VAL A 227 -0.84 -22.72 6.61
N ASP A 228 -2.00 -23.34 6.39
CA ASP A 228 -2.61 -23.43 5.06
C ASP A 228 -2.98 -22.04 4.51
N PHE A 229 -3.60 -21.18 5.31
CA PHE A 229 -3.94 -19.81 4.90
C PHE A 229 -2.71 -18.94 4.59
N PHE A 230 -1.58 -19.17 5.27
CA PHE A 230 -0.33 -18.51 4.94
C PHE A 230 0.21 -18.96 3.58
N CYS A 231 0.21 -20.27 3.33
CA CYS A 231 0.75 -20.84 2.09
C CYS A 231 -0.14 -20.55 0.86
N THR A 232 -1.45 -20.36 1.06
CA THR A 232 -2.41 -20.16 -0.03
C THR A 232 -2.84 -18.68 -0.15
N SER A 233 -3.71 -18.23 0.76
CA SER A 233 -4.45 -16.97 0.63
C SER A 233 -3.56 -15.75 0.82
N LEU A 234 -2.62 -15.80 1.76
CA LEU A 234 -1.69 -14.70 1.99
C LEU A 234 -0.64 -14.60 0.88
N GLU A 235 -0.05 -15.73 0.47
CA GLU A 235 0.88 -15.78 -0.67
C GLU A 235 0.22 -15.24 -1.95
N GLU A 236 -1.01 -15.69 -2.26
CA GLU A 236 -1.74 -15.23 -3.43
C GLU A 236 -2.05 -13.72 -3.36
N TYR A 237 -2.38 -13.20 -2.18
CA TYR A 237 -2.58 -11.75 -1.99
C TYR A 237 -1.33 -10.95 -2.37
N TYR A 238 -0.15 -11.32 -1.83
CA TYR A 238 1.09 -10.61 -2.14
C TYR A 238 1.51 -10.79 -3.59
N LEU A 239 1.35 -12.00 -4.17
CA LEU A 239 1.59 -12.24 -5.60
C LEU A 239 0.73 -11.31 -6.46
N ARG A 240 -0.58 -11.23 -6.20
CA ARG A 240 -1.49 -10.36 -6.96
C ARG A 240 -1.10 -8.89 -6.80
N ARG A 241 -0.76 -8.45 -5.59
CA ARG A 241 -0.33 -7.07 -5.31
C ARG A 241 0.95 -6.71 -6.05
N LEU A 242 1.98 -7.55 -5.95
CA LEU A 242 3.25 -7.38 -6.66
C LEU A 242 3.06 -7.37 -8.18
N ARG A 243 2.31 -8.34 -8.72
CA ARG A 243 2.02 -8.43 -10.17
C ARG A 243 1.25 -7.22 -10.69
N THR A 244 0.29 -6.72 -9.92
CA THR A 244 -0.49 -5.52 -10.28
C THR A 244 0.44 -4.31 -10.41
N PHE A 245 1.38 -4.16 -9.46
CA PHE A 245 2.36 -3.07 -9.51
C PHE A 245 3.35 -3.24 -10.65
N VAL A 246 3.99 -4.40 -10.75
CA VAL A 246 5.05 -4.70 -11.72
C VAL A 246 4.53 -4.62 -13.16
N ASN A 247 3.28 -4.99 -13.42
CA ASN A 247 2.65 -4.88 -14.74
C ASN A 247 1.97 -3.52 -14.98
N SER A 248 2.30 -2.49 -14.18
CA SER A 248 1.76 -1.13 -14.32
C SER A 248 0.23 -1.05 -14.32
N ARG A 249 -0.44 -1.95 -13.59
CA ARG A 249 -1.91 -1.90 -13.41
C ARG A 249 -2.33 -1.01 -12.23
N ASN A 250 -1.35 -0.46 -11.50
CA ASN A 250 -1.56 0.54 -10.45
C ASN A 250 -0.50 1.64 -10.59
N ASP A 251 -0.97 2.82 -11.01
CA ASP A 251 -0.13 3.98 -11.31
C ASP A 251 0.07 4.93 -10.12
N THR A 252 -0.48 4.65 -8.94
CA THR A 252 -0.49 5.60 -7.80
C THR A 252 0.91 6.09 -7.43
N ALA A 253 1.90 5.18 -7.39
CA ALA A 253 3.30 5.49 -7.13
C ALA A 253 3.91 6.43 -8.20
N ARG A 254 3.64 6.12 -9.47
CA ARG A 254 4.09 6.91 -10.62
C ARG A 254 3.46 8.29 -10.61
N LEU A 255 2.16 8.37 -10.35
CA LEU A 255 1.40 9.61 -10.28
C LEU A 255 1.85 10.47 -9.09
N LEU A 256 2.13 9.87 -7.94
CA LEU A 256 2.68 10.58 -6.78
C LEU A 256 4.03 11.21 -7.10
N PHE A 257 4.92 10.46 -7.77
CA PHE A 257 6.22 10.98 -8.20
C PHE A 257 6.09 12.08 -9.25
N GLN A 258 5.24 11.90 -10.26
CA GLN A 258 4.94 12.94 -11.24
C GLN A 258 4.36 14.19 -10.59
N ASP A 259 3.50 14.03 -9.58
CA ASP A 259 2.95 15.14 -8.81
C ASP A 259 4.03 15.90 -8.05
N GLN A 260 4.99 15.21 -7.42
CA GLN A 260 6.14 15.85 -6.77
C GLN A 260 7.05 16.58 -7.77
N LEU A 261 7.13 16.13 -9.03
CA LEU A 261 7.92 16.77 -10.08
C LEU A 261 7.24 17.97 -10.75
N LYS A 262 5.93 18.19 -10.57
CA LYS A 262 5.24 19.38 -11.10
C LYS A 262 5.88 20.68 -10.62
N ARG A 263 6.51 20.64 -9.44
CA ARG A 263 7.30 21.75 -8.90
C ARG A 263 8.75 21.53 -9.30
N TYR A 264 9.07 21.98 -10.50
CA TYR A 264 10.36 21.70 -11.13
C TYR A 264 11.50 22.38 -10.38
N ILE A 265 12.47 21.58 -9.95
CA ILE A 265 13.77 22.05 -9.43
C ILE A 265 14.81 21.80 -10.52
N ASN A 266 15.53 22.85 -10.91
CA ASN A 266 16.53 22.75 -11.97
C ASN A 266 17.75 21.94 -11.50
N LYS A 267 18.23 21.01 -12.33
CA LYS A 267 19.42 20.19 -12.08
C LYS A 267 20.64 21.04 -11.70
N ASN A 268 20.84 22.17 -12.37
CA ASN A 268 22.00 23.04 -12.16
C ASN A 268 21.97 23.79 -10.81
N ALA A 269 20.79 23.86 -10.17
CA ALA A 269 20.65 24.46 -8.84
C ALA A 269 20.88 23.46 -7.71
N ILE A 270 21.09 22.17 -8.02
CA ILE A 270 21.35 21.12 -7.04
C ILE A 270 22.86 20.91 -6.96
N GLU A 271 23.41 21.17 -5.77
CA GLU A 271 24.83 20.97 -5.48
C GLU A 271 25.03 19.58 -4.86
N LYS A 272 25.93 18.78 -5.42
CA LYS A 272 26.29 17.47 -4.87
C LYS A 272 27.42 17.64 -3.84
N LEU A 273 27.18 17.17 -2.62
CA LEU A 273 28.12 17.22 -1.51
C LEU A 273 28.78 15.83 -1.29
N PRO A 274 29.84 15.74 -0.45
CA PRO A 274 30.40 14.47 -0.01
C PRO A 274 29.35 13.58 0.69
N ASN A 275 29.64 12.27 0.84
CA ASN A 275 28.82 11.29 1.57
C ASN A 275 27.39 11.06 1.03
N ASN A 276 27.18 11.27 -0.28
CA ASN A 276 25.86 11.17 -0.93
C ASN A 276 24.82 12.19 -0.41
N LEU A 277 25.27 13.34 0.12
CA LEU A 277 24.40 14.49 0.37
C LEU A 277 24.21 15.32 -0.89
N PHE A 278 23.04 15.94 -0.99
CA PHE A 278 22.69 16.90 -2.02
C PHE A 278 22.06 18.12 -1.37
N LYS A 279 22.49 19.31 -1.80
CA LYS A 279 21.92 20.58 -1.39
C LYS A 279 20.93 21.03 -2.45
N VAL A 280 19.67 21.17 -2.07
CA VAL A 280 18.54 21.42 -2.96
C VAL A 280 17.87 22.74 -2.55
N PRO A 281 17.62 23.68 -3.47
CA PRO A 281 17.04 24.97 -3.12
C PRO A 281 15.60 24.83 -2.61
N SER A 282 15.24 25.69 -1.65
CA SER A 282 13.86 25.79 -1.16
C SER A 282 12.97 26.53 -2.16
N GLU A 283 11.70 26.10 -2.25
CA GLU A 283 10.68 26.77 -3.08
C GLU A 283 10.15 28.07 -2.45
N THR A 284 10.13 28.14 -1.12
CA THR A 284 9.43 29.20 -0.37
C THR A 284 10.37 30.13 0.37
N ASN A 285 11.58 29.68 0.69
CA ASN A 285 12.57 30.44 1.43
C ASN A 285 13.83 30.58 0.57
N SER A 286 14.65 31.61 0.81
CA SER A 286 15.97 31.79 0.17
C SER A 286 17.03 30.77 0.63
N GLY A 287 16.64 29.71 1.33
CA GLY A 287 17.53 28.70 1.91
C GLY A 287 17.62 27.42 1.10
N PHE A 288 18.38 26.47 1.62
CA PHE A 288 18.57 25.15 1.01
C PHE A 288 18.14 24.05 1.98
N TYR A 289 17.70 22.94 1.41
CA TYR A 289 17.48 21.68 2.11
C TYR A 289 18.57 20.69 1.75
N GLU A 290 18.95 19.88 2.73
CA GLU A 290 19.90 18.79 2.55
C GLU A 290 19.10 17.50 2.34
N VAL A 291 19.45 16.78 1.28
CA VAL A 291 18.92 15.47 0.94
C VAL A 291 20.05 14.47 1.07
N ASP A 292 19.97 13.60 2.05
CA ASP A 292 20.88 12.46 2.19
C ASP A 292 20.30 11.27 1.45
N VAL A 293 21.01 10.79 0.42
CA VAL A 293 20.57 9.64 -0.37
C VAL A 293 20.87 8.31 0.33
N THR A 294 21.88 8.27 1.21
CA THR A 294 22.25 7.08 1.98
C THR A 294 21.18 6.73 3.01
N TYR A 295 20.69 7.73 3.75
CA TYR A 295 19.61 7.58 4.73
C TYR A 295 18.23 7.95 4.15
N GLU A 296 18.19 8.30 2.86
CA GLU A 296 17.01 8.74 2.12
C GLU A 296 16.19 9.80 2.86
N CYS A 297 16.83 10.75 3.52
CA CYS A 297 16.16 11.77 4.32
C CYS A 297 16.29 13.15 3.67
N CYS A 298 15.40 14.06 4.06
CA CYS A 298 15.46 15.46 3.67
C CYS A 298 15.09 16.28 4.90
N ASN A 299 15.83 17.34 5.20
CA ASN A 299 15.57 18.21 6.35
C ASN A 299 14.38 19.18 6.15
N CYS A 300 13.56 19.00 5.11
CA CYS A 300 12.37 19.82 4.89
C CYS A 300 11.19 19.44 5.79
N SER A 301 10.32 20.42 6.07
CA SER A 301 9.16 20.25 6.96
C SER A 301 8.18 19.17 6.52
N LYS A 302 8.01 18.94 5.20
CA LYS A 302 7.19 17.84 4.66
C LYS A 302 7.75 16.47 5.04
N ARG A 303 9.08 16.30 5.04
CA ARG A 303 9.74 15.04 5.38
C ARG A 303 9.82 14.80 6.89
N ASN A 304 9.80 15.84 7.72
CA ASN A 304 9.63 15.70 9.19
C ASN A 304 8.33 14.96 9.58
N LEU A 305 7.34 14.91 8.67
CA LEU A 305 6.10 14.14 8.82
C LEU A 305 6.18 12.73 8.21
N GLY A 306 7.34 12.32 7.68
CA GLY A 306 7.57 11.01 7.06
C GLY A 306 7.15 10.89 5.59
N ALA A 307 6.77 11.99 4.93
CA ALA A 307 6.28 11.98 3.55
C ALA A 307 7.42 12.15 2.52
N PHE A 308 7.23 11.55 1.33
CA PHE A 308 8.09 11.77 0.16
C PHE A 308 7.94 13.20 -0.36
N CYS A 309 9.04 13.94 -0.51
CA CYS A 309 9.02 15.35 -0.90
C CYS A 309 9.59 15.61 -2.31
N ASN A 310 9.25 16.77 -2.86
CA ASN A 310 9.77 17.36 -4.09
C ASN A 310 11.31 17.37 -4.18
N HIS A 311 12.03 17.69 -3.09
CA HIS A 311 13.51 17.71 -3.10
C HIS A 311 14.09 16.32 -3.36
N GLN A 312 13.52 15.29 -2.74
CA GLN A 312 13.91 13.90 -2.96
C GLN A 312 13.55 13.44 -4.37
N ALA A 313 12.38 13.84 -4.88
CA ALA A 313 11.98 13.59 -6.26
C ALA A 313 12.95 14.22 -7.27
N ALA A 314 13.41 15.45 -7.02
CA ALA A 314 14.35 16.16 -7.89
C ALA A 314 15.74 15.51 -7.92
N VAL A 315 16.29 15.14 -6.75
CA VAL A 315 17.57 14.42 -6.66
C VAL A 315 17.47 13.07 -7.38
N TYR A 316 16.39 12.33 -7.16
CA TYR A 316 16.14 11.06 -7.85
C TYR A 316 16.07 11.23 -9.37
N HIS A 317 15.29 12.21 -9.84
CA HIS A 317 15.03 12.46 -11.26
C HIS A 317 16.30 12.85 -12.02
N HIS A 318 17.13 13.72 -11.44
CA HIS A 318 18.26 14.33 -12.15
C HIS A 318 19.57 13.56 -12.04
N PHE A 319 19.76 12.81 -10.95
CA PHE A 319 21.02 12.12 -10.66
C PHE A 319 20.88 10.59 -10.66
N ASN A 320 19.65 10.08 -10.83
CA ASN A 320 19.34 8.64 -10.95
C ASN A 320 19.95 7.79 -9.82
N THR A 321 19.99 8.36 -8.62
CA THR A 321 20.56 7.72 -7.43
C THR A 321 19.63 6.64 -6.90
N SER A 322 20.21 5.49 -6.50
CA SER A 322 19.44 4.38 -5.94
C SER A 322 18.90 4.74 -4.56
N MET A 323 17.59 4.95 -4.45
CA MET A 323 16.87 5.16 -3.20
C MET A 323 15.83 4.02 -3.01
N PRO A 324 16.20 2.90 -2.36
CA PRO A 324 15.32 1.75 -2.12
C PRO A 324 13.93 2.00 -1.48
N ASN A 325 13.69 3.03 -0.65
CA ASN A 325 12.34 3.30 -0.13
C ASN A 325 11.50 4.28 -0.98
N LEU A 326 12.00 4.75 -2.13
CA LEU A 326 11.15 5.45 -3.08
C LEU A 326 10.18 4.49 -3.78
N PRO A 327 9.04 4.99 -4.29
CA PRO A 327 8.16 4.17 -5.10
C PRO A 327 8.96 3.60 -6.29
N ALA A 328 8.86 2.31 -6.54
CA ALA A 328 9.65 1.61 -7.55
C ALA A 328 9.25 2.01 -8.98
N ILE A 329 9.71 3.18 -9.43
CA ILE A 329 9.32 3.81 -10.69
C ILE A 329 10.29 3.46 -11.82
N THR A 330 11.54 3.11 -11.50
CA THR A 330 12.54 2.73 -12.51
C THR A 330 12.32 1.30 -13.00
N VAL A 331 12.77 1.05 -14.24
CA VAL A 331 12.79 -0.27 -14.87
C VAL A 331 13.53 -1.29 -14.00
N ASN A 332 14.66 -0.89 -13.40
CA ASN A 332 15.44 -1.76 -12.53
C ASN A 332 14.71 -2.10 -11.23
N CYS A 333 14.05 -1.13 -10.58
CA CYS A 333 13.25 -1.41 -9.39
C CYS A 333 12.04 -2.30 -9.72
N ARG A 334 11.37 -2.08 -10.85
CA ARG A 334 10.28 -2.95 -11.33
C ARG A 334 10.77 -4.36 -11.62
N LEU A 335 11.93 -4.52 -12.25
CA LEU A 335 12.55 -5.82 -12.49
C LEU A 335 12.90 -6.54 -11.18
N LEU A 336 13.39 -5.82 -10.18
CA LEU A 336 13.73 -6.39 -8.87
C LEU A 336 12.46 -6.89 -8.14
N LEU A 337 11.38 -6.12 -8.17
CA LEU A 337 10.07 -6.55 -7.67
C LEU A 337 9.44 -7.64 -8.54
N ALA A 338 9.73 -7.68 -9.84
CA ALA A 338 9.30 -8.74 -10.73
C ALA A 338 9.98 -10.06 -10.39
N LYS A 339 11.29 -10.04 -10.12
CA LYS A 339 12.02 -11.20 -9.58
C LYS A 339 11.41 -11.68 -8.26
N LEU A 340 10.99 -10.75 -7.39
CA LEU A 340 10.27 -11.09 -6.16
C LEU A 340 8.91 -11.75 -6.44
N ALA A 341 8.19 -11.36 -7.49
CA ALA A 341 6.86 -11.88 -7.83
C ALA A 341 6.86 -13.18 -8.66
N PHE A 342 7.80 -13.31 -9.59
CA PHE A 342 7.85 -14.36 -10.61
C PHE A 342 9.00 -15.36 -10.41
N GLY A 343 9.98 -15.04 -9.56
CA GLY A 343 11.16 -15.86 -9.37
C GLY A 343 11.95 -15.99 -10.67
N GLU A 344 12.25 -17.23 -11.06
CA GLU A 344 13.01 -17.55 -12.29
C GLU A 344 12.21 -17.29 -13.57
N HIS A 345 10.88 -17.24 -13.49
CA HIS A 345 10.00 -16.98 -14.64
C HIS A 345 9.81 -15.48 -14.92
N VAL A 346 10.71 -14.63 -14.42
CA VAL A 346 10.63 -13.19 -14.64
C VAL A 346 10.85 -12.87 -16.13
N PRO A 347 9.97 -12.07 -16.76
CA PRO A 347 10.22 -11.52 -18.08
C PRO A 347 11.55 -10.76 -18.18
N ASP A 348 12.11 -10.71 -19.39
CA ASP A 348 13.33 -9.95 -19.65
C ASP A 348 13.17 -8.46 -19.28
N LYS A 349 14.29 -7.80 -18.97
CA LYS A 349 14.33 -6.36 -18.67
C LYS A 349 13.63 -5.52 -19.73
N LEU A 350 13.71 -5.90 -21.01
CA LEU A 350 13.03 -5.25 -22.13
C LEU A 350 11.50 -5.15 -21.94
N PHE A 351 10.87 -6.16 -21.34
CA PHE A 351 9.42 -6.16 -21.06
C PHE A 351 9.00 -5.01 -20.13
N TYR A 352 9.90 -4.54 -19.28
CA TYR A 352 9.64 -3.47 -18.30
C TYR A 352 10.01 -2.08 -18.81
N MET A 353 10.60 -1.97 -20.00
CA MET A 353 10.95 -0.68 -20.59
C MET A 353 9.70 0.09 -21.05
N PRO A 354 9.75 1.43 -21.09
CA PRO A 354 8.67 2.23 -21.67
C PRO A 354 8.44 1.83 -23.13
N LEU A 355 7.17 1.84 -23.56
CA LEU A 355 6.79 1.58 -24.95
C LEU A 355 7.34 2.63 -25.93
N VAL A 356 7.69 3.82 -25.44
CA VAL A 356 8.31 4.91 -26.22
C VAL A 356 9.62 5.31 -25.53
N CYS A 357 10.75 5.13 -26.21
CA CYS A 357 12.04 5.64 -25.75
C CYS A 357 12.13 7.14 -26.04
N LYS A 358 12.56 7.93 -25.04
CA LYS A 358 12.70 9.39 -25.16
C LYS A 358 13.73 9.84 -26.23
N SER A 359 14.45 8.91 -26.86
CA SER A 359 15.37 9.18 -27.98
C SER A 359 14.65 9.48 -29.30
N ASP A 360 13.38 9.10 -29.43
CA ASP A 360 12.68 9.22 -30.72
C ASP A 360 11.97 10.57 -30.89
N SER A 361 11.71 11.29 -29.79
CA SER A 361 11.12 12.63 -29.81
C SER A 361 12.09 13.73 -30.27
N ASP A 362 13.40 13.52 -30.14
CA ASP A 362 14.40 14.51 -30.56
C ASP A 362 14.80 14.33 -32.04
N LYS A 363 14.64 13.13 -32.61
CA LYS A 363 14.95 12.86 -34.04
C LYS A 363 13.82 13.23 -35.00
N ILE A 364 12.56 13.18 -34.55
CA ILE A 364 11.40 13.51 -35.40
C ILE A 364 11.31 15.02 -35.68
N ASN A 365 11.82 15.88 -34.78
CA ASN A 365 11.76 17.33 -34.94
C ASN A 365 12.89 17.93 -35.81
N GLU A 366 14.00 17.22 -36.03
CA GLU A 366 15.04 17.65 -36.99
C GLU A 366 14.74 17.22 -38.44
N SER A 367 13.86 16.24 -38.63
CA SER A 367 13.56 15.69 -39.97
C SER A 367 12.43 16.43 -40.71
N LEU A 368 11.76 17.40 -40.06
CA LEU A 368 10.58 18.08 -40.60
C LEU A 368 10.87 19.43 -41.27
N ASN A 369 12.13 19.87 -41.33
CA ASN A 369 12.48 21.18 -41.88
C ASN A 369 13.15 21.18 -43.25
N GLU A 370 13.45 20.03 -43.87
CA GLU A 370 13.96 19.99 -45.24
C GLU A 370 13.47 18.74 -46.01
N ALA A 371 12.34 18.85 -46.71
CA ALA A 371 12.11 18.10 -47.94
C ALA A 371 10.92 18.65 -48.75
N THR A 372 11.21 19.10 -49.95
CA THR A 372 10.30 19.36 -51.07
C THR A 372 9.72 18.04 -51.62
N PRO A 373 8.59 18.07 -52.36
CA PRO A 373 7.82 16.87 -52.70
C PRO A 373 8.38 16.14 -53.92
N GLY A 374 8.56 14.81 -53.81
CA GLY A 374 9.00 13.95 -54.92
C GLY A 374 8.63 12.47 -54.74
N ASN A 375 7.47 12.09 -55.30
CA ASN A 375 7.10 10.86 -56.03
C ASN A 375 7.87 9.51 -55.89
N TYR A 376 7.08 8.44 -55.60
CA TYR A 376 7.19 6.98 -55.92
C TYR A 376 8.48 6.24 -55.49
N GLU A 377 8.52 4.98 -55.02
CA GLU A 377 7.75 3.78 -55.34
C GLU A 377 8.02 2.65 -54.30
N LYS A 378 7.16 1.63 -54.30
CA LYS A 378 7.08 0.49 -53.36
C LYS A 378 8.30 -0.45 -53.39
N ASN A 379 8.59 -1.08 -52.24
CA ASN A 379 8.96 -2.50 -52.16
C ASN A 379 8.86 -3.04 -50.71
N GLU A 380 7.95 -3.98 -50.47
CA GLU A 380 8.00 -4.90 -49.31
C GLU A 380 8.96 -6.07 -49.62
N PRO A 381 9.44 -6.78 -48.57
CA PRO A 381 9.01 -8.19 -48.51
C PRO A 381 8.67 -8.69 -47.09
N SER A 382 7.44 -9.18 -46.99
CA SER A 382 7.04 -10.52 -46.53
C SER A 382 7.45 -11.02 -45.12
N CYS A 383 6.43 -11.19 -44.27
CA CYS A 383 6.42 -12.28 -43.29
C CYS A 383 5.02 -12.92 -43.18
N CYS A 384 5.06 -14.24 -43.02
CA CYS A 384 3.97 -15.19 -43.22
C CYS A 384 2.85 -15.14 -42.18
N LYS A 385 1.68 -15.56 -42.67
CA LYS A 385 0.33 -15.55 -42.09
C LYS A 385 0.16 -16.48 -40.88
N ILE A 386 -0.58 -16.01 -39.86
CA ILE A 386 -1.38 -16.84 -38.94
C ILE A 386 -2.82 -16.31 -38.95
N PRO A 387 -3.87 -17.16 -38.94
CA PRO A 387 -5.20 -16.84 -39.49
C PRO A 387 -6.08 -15.96 -38.61
N THR A 388 -6.69 -14.97 -39.24
CA THR A 388 -7.73 -14.09 -38.70
C THR A 388 -9.12 -14.62 -39.09
N THR A 389 -9.88 -15.13 -38.12
CA THR A 389 -11.34 -15.30 -38.20
C THR A 389 -11.84 -15.37 -36.75
N LEU A 390 -12.60 -14.45 -36.16
CA LEU A 390 -13.60 -13.52 -36.69
C LEU A 390 -13.50 -12.16 -35.99
N THR A 391 -13.23 -11.10 -36.75
CA THR A 391 -13.62 -9.73 -36.40
C THR A 391 -13.94 -8.99 -37.69
N ASN A 392 -15.07 -9.35 -38.30
CA ASN A 392 -15.75 -8.56 -39.33
C ASN A 392 -16.81 -7.73 -38.58
N GLN A 393 -16.97 -6.42 -38.71
CA GLN A 393 -16.47 -5.43 -39.68
C GLN A 393 -16.27 -4.09 -38.95
N ALA A 394 -15.14 -3.44 -39.16
CA ALA A 394 -15.08 -1.98 -39.19
C ALA A 394 -14.53 -1.63 -40.57
N LEU A 395 -15.44 -1.22 -41.46
CA LEU A 395 -15.09 -0.62 -42.74
C LEU A 395 -14.71 0.83 -42.48
N GLU A 396 -13.58 1.24 -43.06
CA GLU A 396 -13.25 2.65 -43.29
C GLU A 396 -14.35 3.27 -44.16
N VAL A 397 -15.15 4.18 -43.60
CA VAL A 397 -16.15 4.94 -44.36
C VAL A 397 -16.27 6.36 -43.79
N ASP A 398 -16.32 7.32 -44.71
CA ASP A 398 -16.59 8.75 -44.58
C ASP A 398 -17.31 9.18 -43.28
N SER A 399 -16.67 10.03 -42.48
CA SER A 399 -17.08 10.32 -41.11
C SER A 399 -18.36 11.17 -40.98
N ASN A 400 -18.85 11.79 -42.06
CA ASN A 400 -20.04 12.65 -41.99
C ASN A 400 -21.37 11.93 -42.29
N SER A 401 -21.39 10.81 -43.02
CA SER A 401 -22.65 10.14 -43.38
C SER A 401 -23.23 9.26 -42.27
N ASN A 402 -22.41 8.84 -41.31
CA ASN A 402 -22.82 7.91 -40.25
C ASN A 402 -23.45 8.61 -39.04
N SER A 403 -23.09 9.87 -38.76
CA SER A 403 -23.62 10.61 -37.60
C SER A 403 -25.10 10.94 -37.75
N GLU A 404 -25.52 11.36 -38.94
CA GLU A 404 -26.92 11.64 -39.28
C GLU A 404 -27.77 10.37 -39.20
N TYR A 405 -27.28 9.26 -39.76
CA TYR A 405 -27.95 7.96 -39.67
C TYR A 405 -28.21 7.53 -38.21
N TYR A 406 -27.21 7.63 -37.33
CA TYR A 406 -27.41 7.29 -35.92
C TYR A 406 -28.34 8.27 -35.20
N ALA A 407 -28.28 9.56 -35.55
CA ALA A 407 -29.16 10.56 -34.95
C ALA A 407 -30.64 10.29 -35.27
N GLU A 408 -30.95 9.95 -36.52
CA GLU A 408 -32.31 9.59 -36.96
C GLU A 408 -32.82 8.34 -36.22
N GLN A 409 -32.01 7.28 -36.16
CA GLN A 409 -32.37 6.05 -35.47
C GLN A 409 -32.62 6.26 -33.97
N ILE A 410 -31.81 7.11 -33.32
CA ILE A 410 -32.00 7.48 -31.91
C ILE A 410 -33.31 8.24 -31.73
N GLN A 411 -33.63 9.19 -32.62
CA GLN A 411 -34.86 9.98 -32.54
C GLN A 411 -36.11 9.10 -32.69
N GLU A 412 -36.11 8.16 -33.64
CA GLU A 412 -37.22 7.24 -33.85
C GLU A 412 -37.46 6.36 -32.61
N LEU A 413 -36.39 5.78 -32.05
CA LEU A 413 -36.47 4.97 -30.84
C LEU A 413 -36.89 5.77 -29.60
N PHE A 414 -36.47 7.03 -29.49
CA PHE A 414 -36.92 7.91 -28.41
C PHE A 414 -38.42 8.15 -28.50
N LYS A 415 -38.91 8.45 -29.71
CA LYS A 415 -40.34 8.66 -29.95
C LYS A 415 -41.16 7.40 -29.64
N SER A 416 -40.77 6.25 -30.17
CA SER A 416 -41.48 5.00 -29.95
C SER A 416 -41.51 4.59 -28.48
N ASN A 417 -40.41 4.80 -27.74
CA ASN A 417 -40.34 4.47 -26.32
C ASN A 417 -41.14 5.45 -25.46
N LEU A 418 -41.17 6.74 -25.81
CA LEU A 418 -42.04 7.70 -25.15
C LEU A 418 -43.51 7.32 -25.37
N GLU A 419 -43.93 7.01 -26.59
CA GLU A 419 -45.30 6.57 -26.86
C GLU A 419 -45.66 5.31 -26.06
N ARG A 420 -44.72 4.36 -25.95
CA ARG A 420 -44.94 3.08 -25.27
C ARG A 420 -44.94 3.18 -23.73
N TYR A 421 -44.11 4.03 -23.13
CA TYR A 421 -43.85 4.00 -21.68
C TYR A 421 -44.27 5.27 -20.93
N THR A 422 -44.62 6.36 -21.61
CA THR A 422 -44.98 7.64 -20.96
C THR A 422 -46.17 7.50 -20.02
N SER A 423 -47.19 6.73 -20.41
CA SER A 423 -48.38 6.48 -19.56
C SER A 423 -48.06 5.79 -18.23
N SER A 424 -46.95 5.04 -18.18
CA SER A 424 -46.47 4.34 -16.98
C SER A 424 -45.36 5.08 -16.22
N THR A 425 -44.88 6.21 -16.74
CA THR A 425 -43.77 6.98 -16.15
C THR A 425 -44.31 8.14 -15.33
N SER A 426 -43.74 8.39 -14.15
CA SER A 426 -44.22 9.46 -13.28
C SER A 426 -43.94 10.87 -13.86
N VAL A 427 -44.92 11.77 -13.70
CA VAL A 427 -44.85 13.16 -14.20
C VAL A 427 -43.61 13.90 -13.67
N SER A 428 -43.20 13.65 -12.43
CA SER A 428 -42.02 14.28 -11.83
C SER A 428 -40.70 13.82 -12.47
N VAL A 429 -40.63 12.59 -12.99
CA VAL A 429 -39.47 12.09 -13.72
C VAL A 429 -39.42 12.69 -15.13
N LEU A 430 -40.57 12.79 -15.81
CA LEU A 430 -40.68 13.42 -17.12
C LEU A 430 -40.30 14.91 -17.07
N SER A 431 -40.80 15.65 -16.08
CA SER A 431 -40.45 17.06 -15.85
C SER A 431 -38.95 17.26 -15.61
N LYS A 432 -38.32 16.42 -14.77
CA LYS A 432 -36.86 16.47 -14.54
C LYS A 432 -36.05 16.14 -15.79
N CYS A 433 -36.52 15.20 -16.61
CA CYS A 433 -35.87 14.86 -17.88
C CYS A 433 -35.91 16.06 -18.84
N LEU A 434 -37.08 16.68 -18.98
CA LEU A 434 -37.28 17.88 -19.79
C LEU A 434 -36.37 19.04 -19.34
N ASP A 435 -36.30 19.29 -18.03
CA ASP A 435 -35.45 20.37 -17.49
C ASP A 435 -33.96 20.13 -17.71
N ARG A 436 -33.51 18.88 -17.71
CA ARG A 436 -32.12 18.52 -18.02
C ARG A 436 -31.80 18.76 -19.48
N LEU A 437 -32.68 18.34 -20.38
CA LEU A 437 -32.52 18.56 -21.82
C LEU A 437 -32.50 20.07 -22.16
N LYS A 438 -33.39 20.88 -21.57
CA LYS A 438 -33.40 22.35 -21.74
C LYS A 438 -32.12 23.04 -21.26
N LYS A 439 -31.35 22.40 -20.36
CA LYS A 439 -30.11 22.96 -19.81
C LYS A 439 -28.85 22.60 -20.60
N VAL A 440 -28.97 21.73 -21.61
CA VAL A 440 -27.87 21.45 -22.54
C VAL A 440 -27.69 22.66 -23.45
N LYS A 441 -26.52 23.31 -23.38
CA LYS A 441 -26.21 24.55 -24.13
C LYS A 441 -24.91 24.48 -24.93
N SER A 442 -24.19 23.35 -24.87
CA SER A 442 -22.92 23.16 -25.57
C SER A 442 -22.72 21.71 -26.02
N ALA A 443 -21.91 21.51 -27.07
CA ALA A 443 -21.59 20.19 -27.61
C ALA A 443 -21.00 19.24 -26.54
N ALA A 444 -20.08 19.73 -25.71
CA ALA A 444 -19.51 18.93 -24.61
C ALA A 444 -20.56 18.48 -23.57
N SER A 445 -21.53 19.35 -23.24
CA SER A 445 -22.63 18.98 -22.34
C SER A 445 -23.59 17.96 -22.97
N TRP A 446 -23.74 18.01 -24.29
CA TRP A 446 -24.53 17.06 -25.06
C TRP A 446 -23.85 15.68 -25.14
N GLU A 447 -22.55 15.63 -25.43
CA GLU A 447 -21.76 14.40 -25.42
C GLU A 447 -21.75 13.71 -24.05
N SER A 448 -21.61 14.48 -22.98
CA SER A 448 -21.70 13.95 -21.61
C SER A 448 -23.09 13.41 -21.29
N PHE A 449 -24.15 14.03 -21.80
CA PHE A 449 -25.51 13.55 -21.62
C PHE A 449 -25.73 12.23 -22.38
N MET A 450 -25.34 12.17 -23.64
CA MET A 450 -25.49 10.98 -24.50
C MET A 450 -24.66 9.78 -24.01
N SER A 451 -23.45 10.01 -23.52
CA SER A 451 -22.59 8.93 -22.99
C SER A 451 -23.09 8.32 -21.67
N THR A 452 -23.90 9.07 -20.91
CA THR A 452 -24.43 8.62 -19.61
C THR A 452 -25.89 8.18 -19.65
N ALA A 453 -26.65 8.64 -20.65
CA ALA A 453 -28.02 8.24 -20.90
C ALA A 453 -28.12 6.73 -21.09
N GLY A 454 -28.87 6.05 -20.23
CA GLY A 454 -29.04 4.59 -20.31
C GLY A 454 -27.84 3.77 -19.86
N SER A 455 -26.80 4.36 -19.24
CA SER A 455 -25.61 3.63 -18.72
C SER A 455 -25.92 2.49 -17.74
N ASN A 456 -27.10 2.51 -17.11
CA ASN A 456 -27.58 1.44 -16.23
C ASN A 456 -28.33 0.31 -16.99
N ILE A 457 -28.54 0.47 -18.29
CA ILE A 457 -29.17 -0.51 -19.18
C ILE A 457 -28.05 -1.32 -19.83
N SER A 458 -28.03 -2.63 -19.57
CA SER A 458 -26.92 -3.48 -20.01
C SER A 458 -26.99 -3.76 -21.51
N LEU A 459 -25.91 -3.46 -22.24
CA LEU A 459 -25.78 -3.75 -23.67
C LEU A 459 -25.50 -5.25 -23.98
N ARG A 460 -25.09 -6.03 -22.98
CA ARG A 460 -24.90 -7.49 -23.09
C ARG A 460 -25.30 -8.17 -21.80
N HIS A 461 -26.23 -9.11 -21.88
CA HIS A 461 -26.48 -10.04 -20.78
C HIS A 461 -25.26 -10.96 -20.60
N ARG A 462 -24.40 -10.65 -19.62
CA ARG A 462 -23.31 -11.57 -19.24
C ARG A 462 -23.90 -12.77 -18.49
N THR A 463 -23.81 -13.95 -19.08
CA THR A 463 -23.91 -15.20 -18.34
C THR A 463 -22.84 -15.18 -17.25
N ARG A 464 -23.25 -15.19 -15.97
CA ARG A 464 -22.43 -15.00 -14.74
C ARG A 464 -22.30 -13.58 -14.17
N ALA A 465 -23.25 -12.67 -14.42
CA ALA A 465 -23.40 -11.50 -13.56
C ALA A 465 -23.68 -11.93 -12.11
N THR A 466 -23.03 -11.29 -11.14
CA THR A 466 -23.16 -11.57 -9.70
C THR A 466 -24.64 -11.51 -9.30
N ILE A 467 -25.19 -12.63 -8.81
CA ILE A 467 -26.59 -12.71 -8.38
C ILE A 467 -26.81 -11.68 -7.27
N ARG A 468 -27.55 -10.62 -7.59
CA ARG A 468 -28.01 -9.66 -6.57
C ARG A 468 -28.99 -10.40 -5.66
N VAL A 469 -28.90 -10.12 -4.36
CA VAL A 469 -29.80 -10.70 -3.35
C VAL A 469 -31.25 -10.45 -3.77
N GLN A 470 -32.07 -11.50 -3.77
CA GLN A 470 -33.46 -11.45 -4.21
C GLN A 470 -34.24 -10.34 -3.44
N PRO A 471 -35.06 -9.52 -4.12
CA PRO A 471 -35.82 -8.44 -3.48
C PRO A 471 -36.68 -8.93 -2.31
N THR A 472 -37.24 -10.13 -2.41
CA THR A 472 -37.99 -10.80 -1.34
C THR A 472 -37.14 -11.10 -0.11
N ALA A 473 -35.86 -11.46 -0.28
CA ALA A 473 -34.94 -11.66 0.83
C ALA A 473 -34.51 -10.33 1.49
N ILE A 474 -34.54 -9.21 0.76
CA ILE A 474 -34.30 -7.86 1.30
C ILE A 474 -35.52 -7.38 2.11
N ASN A 475 -36.74 -7.65 1.62
CA ASN A 475 -37.98 -7.27 2.32
C ASN A 475 -38.21 -8.06 3.62
N ARG A 476 -37.73 -9.31 3.71
CA ARG A 476 -37.80 -10.11 4.94
C ARG A 476 -36.80 -9.66 6.04
N ARG A 477 -35.95 -8.66 5.79
CA ARG A 477 -35.01 -8.15 6.81
C ARG A 477 -35.75 -7.32 7.86
N LYS A 478 -35.50 -7.63 9.14
CA LYS A 478 -36.04 -6.87 10.28
C LYS A 478 -35.66 -5.38 10.18
N LEU A 479 -36.58 -4.51 10.59
CA LEU A 479 -36.36 -3.07 10.72
C LEU A 479 -35.15 -2.81 11.63
N GLY A 480 -34.21 -1.98 11.17
CA GLY A 480 -32.94 -1.70 11.85
C GLY A 480 -31.68 -2.31 11.18
N ILE A 481 -31.84 -3.26 10.25
CA ILE A 481 -30.71 -3.90 9.54
C ILE A 481 -30.53 -3.28 8.15
N THR A 482 -29.28 -3.01 7.74
CA THR A 482 -28.99 -2.42 6.41
C THR A 482 -29.58 -3.28 5.27
N ARG A 483 -30.35 -2.65 4.40
CA ARG A 483 -31.04 -3.30 3.25
C ARG A 483 -30.17 -3.42 1.99
N GLY A 484 -28.86 -3.16 2.11
CA GLY A 484 -27.91 -3.24 1.00
C GLY A 484 -27.51 -4.67 0.61
N SER A 485 -26.74 -4.81 -0.47
CA SER A 485 -26.23 -6.09 -0.98
C SER A 485 -25.12 -6.73 -0.14
N LYS A 486 -24.69 -6.09 0.95
CA LYS A 486 -23.65 -6.61 1.85
C LYS A 486 -24.16 -7.80 2.66
N ARG A 487 -23.33 -8.82 2.80
CA ARG A 487 -23.60 -10.03 3.59
C ARG A 487 -23.66 -9.68 5.08
N LEU A 488 -24.67 -10.19 5.78
CA LEU A 488 -24.75 -10.05 7.24
C LEU A 488 -23.79 -11.05 7.90
N PRO A 489 -23.01 -10.65 8.92
CA PRO A 489 -22.23 -11.60 9.70
C PRO A 489 -23.19 -12.55 10.44
N LEU A 490 -22.94 -13.85 10.35
CA LEU A 490 -23.72 -14.87 11.08
C LEU A 490 -23.29 -14.87 12.56
N GLY A 491 -24.24 -14.61 13.47
CA GLY A 491 -24.03 -14.59 14.92
C GLY A 491 -25.25 -14.02 15.66
N ARG A 492 -25.36 -14.29 16.97
CA ARG A 492 -26.44 -13.78 17.83
C ARG A 492 -26.36 -12.24 17.87
N PRO A 493 -27.44 -11.49 17.55
CA PRO A 493 -27.44 -10.03 17.65
C PRO A 493 -27.18 -9.60 19.10
N LEU A 494 -26.38 -8.55 19.30
CA LEU A 494 -26.32 -7.87 20.58
C LEU A 494 -27.70 -7.27 20.87
N ASN A 495 -28.27 -7.55 22.04
CA ASN A 495 -29.45 -6.84 22.52
C ASN A 495 -29.06 -5.37 22.72
N ALA A 496 -29.67 -4.51 21.92
CA ALA A 496 -29.39 -3.08 21.76
C ALA A 496 -28.09 -2.74 21.01
N ASP A 497 -28.25 -2.14 19.82
CA ASP A 497 -27.22 -1.32 19.20
C ASP A 497 -26.97 -0.10 20.09
N ILE A 498 -26.08 -0.23 21.07
CA ILE A 498 -25.45 0.95 21.62
C ILE A 498 -24.57 1.47 20.49
N ASN A 499 -25.04 2.52 19.81
CA ASN A 499 -24.28 3.33 18.87
C ASN A 499 -23.11 4.03 19.61
N ARG A 500 -22.19 3.26 20.20
CA ARG A 500 -20.88 3.77 20.57
C ARG A 500 -20.17 3.96 19.25
N LYS A 501 -20.07 5.22 18.79
CA LYS A 501 -19.14 5.60 17.73
C LYS A 501 -17.82 4.90 18.04
N ARG A 502 -17.41 3.96 17.17
CA ARG A 502 -16.11 3.31 17.34
C ARG A 502 -15.06 4.42 17.30
N LYS A 503 -14.25 4.51 18.35
CA LYS A 503 -13.12 5.43 18.37
C LYS A 503 -12.26 5.16 17.13
N GLU A 504 -11.90 6.22 16.42
CA GLU A 504 -11.09 6.13 15.20
C GLU A 504 -9.69 5.60 15.57
N LYS A 505 -9.11 4.78 14.69
CA LYS A 505 -7.74 4.26 14.83
C LYS A 505 -6.76 5.16 14.08
N ASN A 506 -6.75 6.44 14.41
CA ASN A 506 -5.88 7.43 13.78
C ASN A 506 -5.27 8.30 14.87
N LEU A 507 -4.01 8.04 15.24
CA LEU A 507 -3.36 8.75 16.34
C LEU A 507 -3.27 10.25 16.05
N GLY A 508 -2.89 10.65 14.83
CA GLY A 508 -2.74 12.07 14.48
C GLY A 508 -4.08 12.83 14.58
N GLU A 509 -5.13 12.25 14.02
CA GLU A 509 -6.48 12.83 14.08
C GLU A 509 -7.05 12.84 15.52
N ASN A 510 -6.81 11.80 16.30
CA ASN A 510 -7.23 11.74 17.70
C ASN A 510 -6.48 12.74 18.58
N VAL A 511 -5.18 12.93 18.36
CA VAL A 511 -4.38 13.97 19.01
C VAL A 511 -4.92 15.34 18.63
N GLN A 512 -5.20 15.60 17.35
CA GLN A 512 -5.80 16.87 16.90
C GLN A 512 -7.17 17.13 17.52
N LYS A 513 -8.03 16.12 17.61
CA LYS A 513 -9.36 16.20 18.23
C LYS A 513 -9.32 16.19 19.77
N ASN A 514 -8.15 15.97 20.38
CA ASN A 514 -7.98 15.72 21.81
C ASN A 514 -8.89 14.60 22.35
N VAL A 515 -8.86 13.44 21.71
CA VAL A 515 -9.67 12.29 22.11
C VAL A 515 -8.81 11.05 22.35
N PRO A 516 -9.24 10.11 23.21
CA PRO A 516 -8.50 8.89 23.45
C PRO A 516 -8.44 8.02 22.20
N ASN A 517 -7.30 7.41 21.93
CA ASN A 517 -7.15 6.48 20.83
C ASN A 517 -7.88 5.14 21.12
N ALA A 518 -8.29 4.43 20.08
CA ALA A 518 -8.93 3.13 20.25
C ALA A 518 -7.94 2.08 20.81
N LYS A 519 -8.33 1.33 21.85
CA LYS A 519 -7.53 0.20 22.35
C LYS A 519 -7.49 -0.91 21.28
N SER A 520 -6.30 -1.41 20.94
CA SER A 520 -6.17 -2.70 20.27
C SER A 520 -6.71 -3.77 21.22
N ARG A 521 -7.59 -4.65 20.74
CA ARG A 521 -7.99 -5.82 21.54
C ARG A 521 -6.90 -6.86 21.39
N GLY A 522 -5.98 -6.89 22.35
CA GLY A 522 -5.08 -8.00 22.65
C GLY A 522 -5.05 -8.11 24.17
N THR A 523 -5.31 -9.29 24.72
CA THR A 523 -5.04 -9.57 26.12
C THR A 523 -3.52 -9.63 26.28
N GLY A 524 -2.91 -8.62 26.92
CA GLY A 524 -1.47 -8.63 27.23
C GLY A 524 -0.65 -7.36 26.93
N HIS A 525 -1.25 -6.17 26.89
CA HIS A 525 -0.50 -4.90 26.88
C HIS A 525 -1.06 -3.92 27.90
#